data_AF-A0A7V4ZS70-F1
#
_entry.id   AF-A0A7V4ZS70-F1
#
_cell.length_a   1.000
_cell.length_b   1.000
_cell.length_c   1.000
_cell.angle_alpha   90.00
_cell.angle_beta   90.00
_cell.angle_gamma   90.00
#
_symmetry.space_group_name_H-M   'P 1'
#
loop_
_entity.id
_entity.type
_entity.pdbx_description
1 polymer ?
#
loop_
_entity_poly.entity_id
_entity_poly.type
_entity_poly.pdbx_seq_one_letter_code
_entity_poly.pdbx_strand_id
1 'polypeptide(L)'
;MYWLILCLLIIFFSPITSFGQNINESSLQLWSVGDRQWNIEEEKKYAKWVEENITEDFFIRYKIPVDCADLPYAVRWIYSRIAYLPSAATTKDNKLIGHWSKDWANLPTHPQWHKDPRFRKALLYMLSETTTRTLPMDTYPIRIDIDSVTPGTPFFITESHSGIIAKVILDGSSIHPLLTWESTYPAKIRKLNQRIFLAPRPESTVNSGLVKFRWPIFKNGKWEYLPPKEHPFFSEEQYRSNFYEGYVDYTDAVAKRIDPSPYDPNEKLEKLISAISNYLQERIPIVLEGYQRCRGRKCPEGSDLWETYSTPGRDGFIILMMDHLHQFIRLNNLDEEKIKDKMESILFPISKNKTVTFYHLYKNYLWLSPHPEDSIEARWGLKKCEMILQQIQNTKKSITFIEKTYRKRDPKYADFSRRQQEEILRRLKEEWDNAQCKKEKVYKN
;
A
#
# COMPACT_ATOMS: atom_id res chain seq x y z
N MET A 1 46.41 29.54 44.61
CA MET A 1 46.05 28.35 45.41
C MET A 1 44.69 27.88 44.88
N TYR A 2 44.57 27.34 43.66
CA TYR A 2 44.99 26.00 43.24
C TYR A 2 44.60 24.93 44.27
N TRP A 3 43.42 24.32 44.11
CA TRP A 3 43.20 22.87 43.98
C TRP A 3 41.74 22.45 44.32
N LEU A 4 41.19 21.60 43.43
CA LEU A 4 40.09 20.65 43.62
C LEU A 4 38.76 21.11 44.25
N ILE A 5 37.71 21.20 43.41
CA ILE A 5 36.51 20.36 43.55
C ILE A 5 36.01 20.02 42.13
N LEU A 6 36.55 18.92 41.59
CA LEU A 6 36.05 18.24 40.39
C LEU A 6 35.36 16.96 40.87
N CYS A 7 34.11 17.07 41.32
CA CYS A 7 33.29 15.92 41.71
C CYS A 7 32.30 15.59 40.58
N LEU A 8 32.75 14.71 39.68
CA LEU A 8 32.04 13.50 39.27
C LEU A 8 30.51 13.61 39.14
N LEU A 9 30.05 14.22 38.05
CA LEU A 9 28.78 13.83 37.42
C LEU A 9 29.07 12.62 36.51
N ILE A 10 29.37 11.47 37.12
CA ILE A 10 29.27 10.18 36.42
C ILE A 10 27.80 9.87 36.30
N ILE A 11 27.36 10.06 35.07
CA ILE A 11 26.17 9.53 34.44
C ILE A 11 25.93 8.08 34.91
N PHE A 12 24.95 7.89 35.80
CA PHE A 12 24.32 6.58 35.97
C PHE A 12 23.45 6.30 34.74
N PHE A 13 24.08 5.92 33.63
CA PHE A 13 23.42 5.04 32.67
C PHE A 13 23.30 3.69 33.37
N SER A 14 22.22 3.50 34.13
CA SER A 14 21.79 2.16 34.53
C SER A 14 21.65 1.36 33.23
N PRO A 15 22.41 0.27 33.03
CA PRO A 15 22.19 -0.60 31.89
C PRO A 15 20.74 -1.05 31.98
N ILE A 16 19.96 -0.76 30.95
CA ILE A 16 18.63 -1.33 30.76
C ILE A 16 18.82 -2.83 31.00
N THR A 17 18.18 -3.31 32.07
CA THR A 17 18.28 -4.68 32.54
C THR A 17 18.10 -5.62 31.36
N SER A 18 19.10 -6.46 31.13
CA SER A 18 19.03 -7.56 30.18
C SER A 18 17.80 -8.41 30.51
N PHE A 19 16.73 -8.23 29.73
CA PHE A 19 15.55 -9.09 29.78
C PHE A 19 15.89 -10.39 29.05
N GLY A 20 16.64 -11.28 29.72
CA GLY A 20 16.98 -12.58 29.18
C GLY A 20 16.86 -13.67 30.24
N GLN A 21 15.70 -14.32 30.33
CA GLN A 21 15.67 -15.68 30.89
C GLN A 21 16.40 -16.60 29.92
N ASN A 22 17.26 -17.50 30.41
CA ASN A 22 17.92 -18.51 29.56
C ASN A 22 16.86 -19.33 28.80
N ILE A 23 16.81 -19.16 27.48
CA ILE A 23 15.86 -19.86 26.62
C ILE A 23 16.44 -21.23 26.29
N ASN A 24 15.80 -22.30 26.77
CA ASN A 24 16.15 -23.65 26.34
C ASN A 24 15.50 -23.92 24.98
N GLU A 25 16.25 -23.65 23.91
CA GLU A 25 15.78 -23.80 22.54
C GLU A 25 15.69 -25.27 22.10
N SER A 26 14.67 -25.58 21.29
CA SER A 26 14.43 -26.94 20.81
C SER A 26 15.02 -27.13 19.43
N SER A 27 15.75 -28.22 19.19
CA SER A 27 16.22 -28.60 17.83
C SER A 27 15.09 -28.82 16.81
N LEU A 28 13.85 -28.95 17.29
CA LEU A 28 12.63 -29.11 16.49
C LEU A 28 12.05 -27.76 16.01
N GLN A 29 12.55 -26.63 16.51
CA GLN A 29 12.06 -25.31 16.11
C GLN A 29 12.55 -24.93 14.69
N LEU A 30 12.04 -23.82 14.15
CA LEU A 30 12.35 -23.38 12.79
C LEU A 30 13.80 -22.90 12.66
N TRP A 31 14.27 -22.09 13.60
CA TRP A 31 15.68 -21.69 13.75
C TRP A 31 15.95 -21.23 15.18
N SER A 32 17.20 -21.40 15.63
CA SER A 32 17.70 -20.91 16.91
C SER A 32 17.97 -19.41 16.89
N VAL A 33 17.66 -18.73 17.98
CA VAL A 33 17.96 -17.29 18.17
C VAL A 33 18.97 -17.05 19.30
N GLY A 34 19.17 -18.03 20.20
CA GLY A 34 20.03 -17.86 21.38
C GLY A 34 19.65 -16.60 22.19
N ASP A 35 20.65 -15.79 22.52
CA ASP A 35 20.46 -14.52 23.25
C ASP A 35 20.14 -13.32 22.34
N ARG A 36 19.99 -13.53 21.03
CA ARG A 36 19.74 -12.46 20.07
C ARG A 36 18.32 -11.95 20.22
N GLN A 37 18.17 -10.64 20.28
CA GLN A 37 16.89 -9.95 20.39
C GLN A 37 16.86 -8.77 19.43
N TRP A 38 15.64 -8.37 19.06
CA TRP A 38 15.45 -7.11 18.37
C TRP A 38 15.85 -5.94 19.25
N ASN A 39 16.52 -4.97 18.64
CA ASN A 39 16.86 -3.69 19.21
C ASN A 39 17.00 -2.68 18.06
N ILE A 40 17.25 -1.40 18.39
CA ILE A 40 17.36 -0.33 17.38
C ILE A 40 18.50 -0.60 16.39
N GLU A 41 19.62 -1.18 16.83
CA GLU A 41 20.74 -1.48 15.92
C GLU A 41 20.41 -2.62 14.95
N GLU A 42 19.67 -3.64 15.39
CA GLU A 42 19.16 -4.69 14.49
C GLU A 42 18.07 -4.15 13.54
N GLU A 43 17.24 -3.19 13.95
CA GLU A 43 16.32 -2.49 13.04
C GLU A 43 17.06 -1.68 11.97
N LYS A 44 18.18 -1.03 12.31
CA LYS A 44 19.04 -0.33 11.33
C LYS A 44 19.69 -1.30 10.35
N LYS A 45 20.20 -2.45 10.84
CA LYS A 45 20.75 -3.50 9.98
C LYS A 45 19.68 -4.12 9.08
N TYR A 46 18.46 -4.29 9.58
CA TYR A 46 17.30 -4.72 8.80
C TYR A 46 17.00 -3.73 7.69
N ALA A 47 16.93 -2.43 8.01
CA ALA A 47 16.68 -1.39 7.02
C ALA A 47 17.74 -1.38 5.90
N LYS A 48 19.02 -1.42 6.27
CA LYS A 48 20.13 -1.52 5.31
C LYS A 48 20.01 -2.77 4.43
N TRP A 49 19.70 -3.92 5.03
CA TRP A 49 19.51 -5.15 4.26
C TRP A 49 18.35 -5.04 3.27
N VAL A 50 17.23 -4.43 3.66
CA VAL A 50 16.09 -4.21 2.77
C VAL A 50 16.49 -3.35 1.56
N GLU A 51 17.15 -2.23 1.81
CA GLU A 51 17.58 -1.31 0.76
C GLU A 51 18.58 -1.94 -0.23
N GLU A 52 19.49 -2.78 0.26
CA GLU A 52 20.53 -3.42 -0.55
C GLU A 52 20.06 -4.70 -1.28
N ASN A 53 19.08 -5.44 -0.72
CA ASN A 53 18.77 -6.81 -1.17
C ASN A 53 17.38 -6.95 -1.79
N ILE A 54 16.40 -6.12 -1.40
CA ILE A 54 15.06 -6.22 -1.97
C ILE A 54 15.03 -5.47 -3.30
N THR A 55 14.81 -6.25 -4.36
CA THR A 55 14.70 -5.80 -5.75
C THR A 55 13.35 -6.21 -6.33
N GLU A 56 13.00 -5.61 -7.48
CA GLU A 56 11.79 -5.91 -8.26
C GLU A 56 11.59 -7.42 -8.54
N ASP A 57 12.69 -8.17 -8.71
CA ASP A 57 12.70 -9.60 -8.99
C ASP A 57 12.97 -10.51 -7.78
N PHE A 58 13.12 -9.96 -6.56
CA PHE A 58 13.55 -10.72 -5.38
C PHE A 58 12.70 -11.98 -5.14
N PHE A 59 11.37 -11.83 -5.13
CA PHE A 59 10.46 -12.95 -4.89
C PHE A 59 10.28 -13.86 -6.10
N ILE A 60 10.54 -13.37 -7.32
CA ILE A 60 10.63 -14.20 -8.53
C ILE A 60 11.83 -15.14 -8.40
N ARG A 61 13.01 -14.58 -8.09
CA ARG A 61 14.28 -15.31 -7.94
C ARG A 61 14.17 -16.44 -6.92
N TYR A 62 13.50 -16.18 -5.79
CA TYR A 62 13.34 -17.17 -4.71
C TYR A 62 12.03 -17.97 -4.77
N LYS A 63 11.20 -17.76 -5.80
CA LYS A 63 9.92 -18.46 -6.04
C LYS A 63 8.99 -18.40 -4.83
N ILE A 64 8.81 -17.22 -4.26
CA ILE A 64 7.88 -17.00 -3.14
C ILE A 64 6.66 -16.27 -3.69
N PRO A 65 5.45 -16.86 -3.59
CA PRO A 65 4.22 -16.14 -3.89
C PRO A 65 4.02 -15.08 -2.81
N VAL A 66 3.99 -13.81 -3.21
CA VAL A 66 3.67 -12.70 -2.32
C VAL A 66 2.62 -11.81 -2.97
N ASP A 67 1.56 -11.50 -2.25
CA ASP A 67 0.69 -10.36 -2.53
C ASP A 67 1.06 -9.14 -1.67
N CYS A 68 0.20 -8.12 -1.65
CA CYS A 68 0.44 -6.90 -0.88
C CYS A 68 0.56 -7.17 0.63
N ALA A 69 -0.28 -8.05 1.19
CA ALA A 69 -0.34 -8.39 2.60
C ALA A 69 0.86 -9.22 3.04
N ASP A 70 1.33 -10.10 2.17
CA ASP A 70 2.45 -11.00 2.40
C ASP A 70 3.79 -10.28 2.50
N LEU A 71 3.97 -9.20 1.73
CA LEU A 71 5.25 -8.54 1.52
C LEU A 71 5.95 -8.13 2.83
N PRO A 72 5.31 -7.37 3.75
CA PRO A 72 5.93 -7.00 5.02
C PRO A 72 6.39 -8.21 5.85
N TYR A 73 5.54 -9.23 5.94
CA TYR A 73 5.84 -10.44 6.71
C TYR A 73 6.99 -11.24 6.10
N ALA A 74 6.98 -11.45 4.78
CA ALA A 74 7.99 -12.21 4.08
C ALA A 74 9.38 -11.59 4.27
N VAL A 75 9.49 -10.28 4.08
CA VAL A 75 10.76 -9.55 4.22
C VAL A 75 11.26 -9.61 5.67
N ARG A 76 10.38 -9.40 6.65
CA ARG A 76 10.73 -9.47 8.08
C ARG A 76 11.20 -10.86 8.49
N TRP A 77 10.48 -11.92 8.11
CA TRP A 77 10.82 -13.30 8.46
C TRP A 77 12.11 -13.77 7.79
N ILE A 78 12.33 -13.43 6.53
CA ILE A 78 13.57 -13.77 5.81
C ILE A 78 14.77 -13.14 6.49
N TYR A 79 14.71 -11.84 6.80
CA TYR A 79 15.79 -11.18 7.51
C TYR A 79 16.02 -11.78 8.90
N SER A 80 14.95 -12.02 9.67
CA SER A 80 15.04 -12.62 11.00
C SER A 80 15.75 -13.97 10.96
N ARG A 81 15.46 -14.78 9.95
CA ARG A 81 16.10 -16.09 9.74
C ARG A 81 17.58 -15.97 9.36
N ILE A 82 17.97 -14.91 8.65
CA ILE A 82 19.38 -14.62 8.30
C ILE A 82 20.15 -14.13 9.53
N ALA A 83 19.54 -13.24 10.31
CA ALA A 83 20.17 -12.56 11.45
C ALA A 83 20.04 -13.31 12.79
N TYR A 84 19.42 -14.50 12.76
CA TYR A 84 19.09 -15.31 13.94
C TYR A 84 18.30 -14.52 14.99
N LEU A 85 17.30 -13.76 14.55
CA LEU A 85 16.43 -12.95 15.40
C LEU A 85 15.08 -13.64 15.62
N PRO A 86 14.41 -13.39 16.76
CA PRO A 86 13.08 -13.91 17.01
C PRO A 86 12.08 -13.25 16.06
N SER A 87 11.28 -14.06 15.36
CA SER A 87 10.16 -13.58 14.55
C SER A 87 8.88 -14.30 14.91
N ALA A 88 7.76 -13.61 14.74
CA ALA A 88 6.42 -14.12 14.97
C ALA A 88 5.44 -13.53 13.96
N ALA A 89 4.26 -14.15 13.87
CA ALA A 89 3.10 -13.65 13.15
C ALA A 89 1.82 -14.19 13.81
N THR A 90 0.76 -13.40 13.81
CA THR A 90 -0.56 -13.83 14.27
C THR A 90 -1.37 -14.30 13.07
N THR A 91 -1.84 -15.54 13.10
CA THR A 91 -2.67 -16.09 12.01
C THR A 91 -4.08 -15.48 12.00
N LYS A 92 -4.82 -15.67 10.91
CA LYS A 92 -6.24 -15.30 10.80
C LYS A 92 -7.13 -15.91 11.89
N ASP A 93 -6.72 -17.03 12.47
CA ASP A 93 -7.38 -17.69 13.61
C ASP A 93 -6.84 -17.24 14.98
N ASN A 94 -6.11 -16.12 15.01
CA ASN A 94 -5.53 -15.51 16.21
C ASN A 94 -4.51 -16.40 16.95
N LYS A 95 -3.83 -17.31 16.22
CA LYS A 95 -2.74 -18.14 16.77
C LYS A 95 -1.41 -17.43 16.53
N LEU A 96 -0.63 -17.24 17.59
CA LEU A 96 0.75 -16.77 17.46
C LEU A 96 1.66 -17.91 17.03
N ILE A 97 2.27 -17.78 15.86
CA ILE A 97 3.31 -18.67 15.35
C ILE A 97 4.63 -17.91 15.26
N GLY A 98 5.76 -18.60 15.33
CA GLY A 98 7.05 -17.95 15.23
C GLY A 98 8.20 -18.92 15.03
N HIS A 99 9.42 -18.42 15.19
CA HIS A 99 10.63 -19.22 15.04
C HIS A 99 10.67 -20.46 15.95
N TRP A 100 9.96 -20.42 17.08
CA TRP A 100 9.84 -21.53 18.04
C TRP A 100 8.85 -22.64 17.61
N SER A 101 8.07 -22.42 16.55
CA SER A 101 7.06 -23.39 16.10
C SER A 101 7.70 -24.70 15.65
N LYS A 102 7.04 -25.83 15.99
CA LYS A 102 7.57 -27.20 15.79
C LYS A 102 6.79 -28.01 14.75
N ASP A 103 5.76 -27.42 14.14
CA ASP A 103 4.88 -28.11 13.18
C ASP A 103 5.63 -28.67 11.95
N TRP A 104 6.85 -28.18 11.69
CA TRP A 104 7.71 -28.55 10.56
C TRP A 104 8.98 -29.31 10.98
N ALA A 105 9.04 -29.81 12.21
CA ALA A 105 10.24 -30.44 12.77
C ALA A 105 10.75 -31.66 11.98
N ASN A 106 9.86 -32.32 11.22
CA ASN A 106 10.17 -33.45 10.35
C ASN A 106 10.95 -33.07 9.09
N LEU A 107 11.04 -31.78 8.74
CA LEU A 107 11.80 -31.29 7.60
C LEU A 107 13.25 -30.95 8.01
N PRO A 108 14.24 -31.17 7.13
CA PRO A 108 15.62 -30.79 7.40
C PRO A 108 15.78 -29.26 7.42
N THR A 109 16.84 -28.78 8.05
CA THR A 109 17.27 -27.37 8.02
C THR A 109 18.44 -27.16 7.08
N HIS A 110 18.74 -25.92 6.73
CA HIS A 110 19.91 -25.57 5.92
C HIS A 110 20.46 -24.18 6.32
N PRO A 111 21.78 -23.92 6.31
CA PRO A 111 22.32 -22.62 6.70
C PRO A 111 21.73 -21.44 5.90
N GLN A 112 21.66 -21.60 4.57
CA GLN A 112 21.03 -20.63 3.67
C GLN A 112 19.50 -20.76 3.69
N TRP A 113 18.80 -19.69 4.08
CA TRP A 113 17.33 -19.67 4.26
C TRP A 113 16.55 -20.17 3.02
N HIS A 114 16.99 -19.81 1.82
CA HIS A 114 16.27 -20.12 0.57
C HIS A 114 16.45 -21.57 0.12
N LYS A 115 17.33 -22.34 0.79
CA LYS A 115 17.52 -23.78 0.61
C LYS A 115 17.02 -24.59 1.80
N ASP A 116 16.52 -23.94 2.85
CA ASP A 116 16.04 -24.57 4.09
C ASP A 116 14.57 -25.01 3.92
N PRO A 117 14.28 -26.31 3.74
CA PRO A 117 12.91 -26.76 3.47
C PRO A 117 11.99 -26.53 4.66
N ARG A 118 12.49 -26.65 5.90
CA ARG A 118 11.73 -26.37 7.12
C ARG A 118 11.30 -24.92 7.17
N PHE A 119 12.25 -23.99 7.05
CA PHE A 119 11.95 -22.56 7.05
C PHE A 119 11.03 -22.18 5.90
N ARG A 120 11.29 -22.65 4.68
CA ARG A 120 10.47 -22.31 3.52
C ARG A 120 9.03 -22.79 3.65
N LYS A 121 8.82 -24.00 4.17
CA LYS A 121 7.47 -24.52 4.38
C LYS A 121 6.71 -23.69 5.42
N ALA A 122 7.38 -23.31 6.50
CA ALA A 122 6.81 -22.44 7.53
C ALA A 122 6.52 -21.02 7.02
N LEU A 123 7.43 -20.44 6.23
CA LEU A 123 7.25 -19.13 5.59
C LEU A 123 6.00 -19.13 4.71
N LEU A 124 5.87 -20.11 3.81
CA LEU A 124 4.70 -20.20 2.91
C LEU A 124 3.40 -20.45 3.66
N TYR A 125 3.44 -21.22 4.75
CA TYR A 125 2.28 -21.39 5.61
C TYR A 125 1.89 -20.06 6.28
N MET A 126 2.86 -19.34 6.85
CA MET A 126 2.62 -18.05 7.48
C MET A 126 1.96 -17.07 6.51
N LEU A 127 2.48 -16.94 5.28
CA LEU A 127 1.88 -16.10 4.24
C LEU A 127 0.42 -16.49 3.93
N SER A 128 0.12 -17.80 3.82
CA SER A 128 -1.27 -18.26 3.62
C SER A 128 -2.21 -18.05 4.80
N GLU A 129 -1.66 -17.74 5.98
CA GLU A 129 -2.38 -17.56 7.23
C GLU A 129 -2.40 -16.11 7.73
N THR A 130 -1.71 -15.20 7.03
CA THR A 130 -1.70 -13.76 7.32
C THR A 130 -2.47 -12.97 6.26
N THR A 131 -2.98 -11.80 6.63
CA THR A 131 -3.67 -10.88 5.72
C THR A 131 -3.44 -9.44 6.17
N THR A 132 -3.94 -8.44 5.44
CA THR A 132 -3.96 -7.06 5.94
C THR A 132 -4.73 -6.89 7.26
N ARG A 133 -5.62 -7.83 7.63
CA ARG A 133 -6.31 -7.86 8.93
C ARG A 133 -5.45 -8.38 10.08
N THR A 134 -4.35 -9.09 9.80
CA THR A 134 -3.45 -9.60 10.83
C THR A 134 -2.35 -8.60 11.19
N LEU A 135 -1.96 -7.73 10.26
CA LEU A 135 -0.95 -6.68 10.48
C LEU A 135 -1.20 -5.84 11.75
N PRO A 136 -2.43 -5.37 12.07
CA PRO A 136 -2.71 -4.65 13.30
C PRO A 136 -2.33 -5.38 14.60
N MET A 137 -2.32 -6.72 14.59
CA MET A 137 -2.01 -7.53 15.77
C MET A 137 -0.50 -7.65 16.00
N ASP A 138 0.26 -7.64 14.90
CA ASP A 138 1.70 -7.88 14.85
C ASP A 138 2.54 -6.60 14.78
N THR A 139 1.89 -5.44 14.63
CA THR A 139 2.57 -4.15 14.44
C THR A 139 2.13 -3.12 15.48
N TYR A 140 2.83 -1.98 15.51
CA TYR A 140 2.51 -0.83 16.35
C TYR A 140 2.75 0.47 15.59
N PRO A 141 1.97 1.54 15.86
CA PRO A 141 2.12 2.81 15.21
C PRO A 141 3.37 3.54 15.70
N ILE A 142 4.02 4.24 14.77
CA ILE A 142 5.27 4.94 15.03
C ILE A 142 5.13 6.45 14.85
N ARG A 143 6.06 7.18 15.48
CA ARG A 143 6.34 8.58 15.16
C ARG A 143 6.76 8.65 13.69
N ILE A 144 6.35 9.69 12.98
CA ILE A 144 6.75 9.95 11.60
C ILE A 144 7.97 10.87 11.64
N ASP A 145 9.15 10.26 11.49
CA ASP A 145 10.45 10.91 11.55
C ASP A 145 11.47 10.07 10.75
N ILE A 146 12.63 10.65 10.43
CA ILE A 146 13.68 10.02 9.61
C ILE A 146 14.30 8.79 10.28
N ASP A 147 14.35 8.76 11.61
CA ASP A 147 14.94 7.66 12.38
C ASP A 147 13.96 6.49 12.62
N SER A 148 12.66 6.76 12.53
CA SER A 148 11.60 5.78 12.72
C SER A 148 11.08 5.23 11.40
N VAL A 149 10.99 6.05 10.34
CA VAL A 149 10.52 5.64 9.01
C VAL A 149 11.70 5.31 8.12
N THR A 150 12.20 4.09 8.28
CA THR A 150 13.38 3.56 7.57
C THR A 150 12.98 2.53 6.51
N PRO A 151 13.85 2.14 5.56
CA PRO A 151 13.62 0.98 4.71
C PRO A 151 13.17 -0.24 5.52
N GLY A 152 12.23 -1.01 4.97
CA GLY A 152 11.59 -2.14 5.64
C GLY A 152 10.44 -1.78 6.59
N THR A 153 10.18 -0.49 6.86
CA THR A 153 9.03 -0.03 7.65
C THR A 153 7.74 -0.35 6.88
N PRO A 154 6.82 -1.16 7.45
CA PRO A 154 5.56 -1.44 6.79
C PRO A 154 4.64 -0.21 6.75
N PHE A 155 3.83 -0.14 5.69
CA PHE A 155 2.62 0.63 5.70
C PHE A 155 1.45 -0.22 5.23
N PHE A 156 0.25 0.05 5.74
CA PHE A 156 -0.95 -0.62 5.26
C PHE A 156 -2.21 0.21 5.41
N ILE A 157 -3.19 -0.12 4.57
CA ILE A 157 -4.58 0.31 4.64
C ILE A 157 -5.37 -0.96 4.88
N THR A 158 -6.08 -1.03 6.00
CA THR A 158 -6.78 -2.23 6.45
C THR A 158 -7.73 -2.73 5.37
N GLU A 159 -7.67 -4.03 5.07
CA GLU A 159 -8.48 -4.70 4.05
C GLU A 159 -8.28 -4.21 2.60
N SER A 160 -7.26 -3.37 2.33
CA SER A 160 -7.07 -2.78 1.01
C SER A 160 -5.68 -3.05 0.44
N HIS A 161 -4.62 -2.57 1.09
CA HIS A 161 -3.28 -2.58 0.50
C HIS A 161 -2.18 -2.52 1.56
N SER A 162 -1.00 -3.01 1.24
CA SER A 162 0.18 -2.85 2.06
C SER A 162 1.47 -2.93 1.28
N GLY A 163 2.54 -2.41 1.87
CA GLY A 163 3.88 -2.48 1.35
C GLY A 163 4.91 -2.15 2.42
N ILE A 164 6.15 -1.94 1.98
CA ILE A 164 7.24 -1.51 2.86
C ILE A 164 7.94 -0.30 2.26
N ILE A 165 8.53 0.55 3.10
CA ILE A 165 9.45 1.58 2.62
C ILE A 165 10.67 0.89 1.99
N ALA A 166 10.97 1.26 0.75
CA ALA A 166 12.13 0.79 0.00
C ALA A 166 13.35 1.65 0.30
N LYS A 167 13.19 2.98 0.23
CA LYS A 167 14.26 3.98 0.33
C LYS A 167 13.75 5.29 0.92
N VAL A 168 14.65 6.04 1.54
CA VAL A 168 14.43 7.41 1.99
C VAL A 168 15.37 8.32 1.19
N ILE A 169 14.81 9.31 0.48
CA ILE A 169 15.48 10.21 -0.45
C ILE A 169 15.29 11.64 0.04
N LEU A 170 16.38 12.35 0.32
CA LEU A 170 16.37 13.67 0.97
C LEU A 170 17.15 14.73 0.18
N ASP A 171 17.55 14.40 -1.05
CA ASP A 171 18.27 15.30 -1.96
C ASP A 171 17.33 16.07 -2.89
N GLY A 172 16.02 15.96 -2.65
CA GLY A 172 14.98 16.56 -3.49
C GLY A 172 14.78 15.87 -4.84
N SER A 173 15.50 14.80 -5.18
CA SER A 173 15.38 14.15 -6.50
C SER A 173 14.04 13.45 -6.73
N SER A 174 13.30 13.14 -5.65
CA SER A 174 11.99 12.47 -5.69
C SER A 174 10.84 13.43 -5.35
N ILE A 175 9.63 13.13 -5.83
CA ILE A 175 8.39 13.87 -5.50
C ILE A 175 8.04 13.73 -4.01
N HIS A 176 8.34 12.57 -3.46
CA HIS A 176 8.09 12.20 -2.07
C HIS A 176 9.37 11.59 -1.49
N PRO A 177 9.78 11.92 -0.26
CA PRO A 177 11.03 11.44 0.30
C PRO A 177 11.02 9.93 0.57
N LEU A 178 9.86 9.31 0.65
CA LEU A 178 9.72 7.87 0.80
C LEU A 178 9.37 7.20 -0.54
N LEU A 179 10.17 6.20 -0.91
CA LEU A 179 9.80 5.22 -1.92
C LEU A 179 9.36 3.91 -1.27
N THR A 180 8.48 3.17 -1.93
CA THR A 180 7.88 1.93 -1.43
C THR A 180 8.17 0.75 -2.34
N TRP A 181 8.28 -0.45 -1.75
CA TRP A 181 8.10 -1.71 -2.46
C TRP A 181 6.68 -2.20 -2.22
N GLU A 182 5.96 -2.52 -3.30
CA GLU A 182 4.58 -2.97 -3.25
C GLU A 182 4.36 -4.16 -4.18
N SER A 183 3.58 -5.15 -3.74
CA SER A 183 3.12 -6.25 -4.59
C SER A 183 1.67 -5.99 -5.00
N THR A 184 1.47 -5.33 -6.14
CA THR A 184 0.13 -5.05 -6.69
C THR A 184 -0.26 -5.98 -7.83
N TYR A 185 0.57 -7.00 -8.07
CA TYR A 185 0.26 -8.06 -9.01
C TYR A 185 -0.26 -9.29 -8.24
N PRO A 186 -1.08 -10.13 -8.87
CA PRO A 186 -1.41 -11.43 -8.31
C PRO A 186 -0.16 -12.20 -7.86
N ALA A 187 -0.25 -12.93 -6.74
CA ALA A 187 0.88 -13.63 -6.12
C ALA A 187 1.62 -14.63 -7.05
N LYS A 188 1.01 -15.02 -8.17
CA LYS A 188 1.65 -15.84 -9.22
C LYS A 188 2.75 -15.09 -9.98
N ILE A 189 2.65 -13.76 -10.11
CA ILE A 189 3.60 -12.91 -10.85
C ILE A 189 4.83 -12.59 -10.00
N ARG A 190 4.66 -12.38 -8.69
CA ARG A 190 5.75 -12.23 -7.69
C ARG A 190 6.68 -11.04 -7.92
N LYS A 191 6.28 -10.12 -8.77
CA LYS A 191 7.05 -8.93 -9.14
C LYS A 191 6.69 -7.77 -8.22
N LEU A 192 7.69 -7.15 -7.60
CA LEU A 192 7.49 -5.94 -6.82
C LEU A 192 7.53 -4.70 -7.70
N ASN A 193 6.76 -3.68 -7.35
CA ASN A 193 6.84 -2.38 -7.98
C ASN A 193 7.43 -1.38 -7.00
N GLN A 194 8.40 -0.60 -7.46
CA GLN A 194 8.87 0.56 -6.71
C GLN A 194 7.94 1.74 -7.00
N ARG A 195 7.47 2.43 -5.97
CA ARG A 195 6.57 3.59 -6.12
C ARG A 195 6.94 4.71 -5.16
N ILE A 196 6.35 5.88 -5.37
CA ILE A 196 6.31 6.90 -4.34
C ILE A 196 5.32 6.47 -3.25
N PHE A 197 5.60 6.79 -2.00
CA PHE A 197 4.63 6.60 -0.93
C PHE A 197 3.42 7.49 -1.18
N LEU A 198 2.24 6.87 -1.28
CA LEU A 198 0.97 7.54 -1.43
C LEU A 198 -0.08 6.71 -0.70
N ALA A 199 -0.71 7.30 0.30
CA ALA A 199 -1.65 6.60 1.17
C ALA A 199 -2.78 7.54 1.59
N PRO A 200 -4.02 7.04 1.70
CA PRO A 200 -5.09 7.80 2.33
C PRO A 200 -4.78 7.97 3.83
N ARG A 201 -5.60 8.79 4.50
CA ARG A 201 -5.53 8.98 5.94
C ARG A 201 -5.63 7.62 6.67
N PRO A 202 -4.75 7.34 7.64
CA PRO A 202 -4.80 6.09 8.38
C PRO A 202 -5.97 6.06 9.39
N GLU A 203 -6.39 4.84 9.74
CA GLU A 203 -7.52 4.55 10.63
C GLU A 203 -7.02 4.14 12.02
N SER A 204 -7.42 4.89 13.04
CA SER A 204 -6.98 4.65 14.43
C SER A 204 -7.61 3.40 15.06
N THR A 205 -8.79 2.99 14.61
CA THR A 205 -9.51 1.82 15.16
C THR A 205 -8.80 0.50 14.87
N VAL A 206 -7.98 0.48 13.83
CA VAL A 206 -7.27 -0.70 13.31
C VAL A 206 -5.76 -0.49 13.26
N ASN A 207 -5.26 0.63 13.80
CA ASN A 207 -3.84 1.00 13.79
C ASN A 207 -3.16 0.85 12.41
N SER A 208 -3.83 1.31 11.36
CA SER A 208 -3.26 1.32 10.00
C SER A 208 -2.29 2.50 9.80
N GLY A 209 -1.71 2.65 8.61
CA GLY A 209 -0.72 3.68 8.32
C GLY A 209 0.72 3.17 8.40
N LEU A 210 1.65 4.02 8.82
CA LEU A 210 3.07 3.68 8.97
C LEU A 210 3.32 3.04 10.34
N VAL A 211 3.83 1.81 10.34
CA VAL A 211 3.94 0.98 11.55
C VAL A 211 5.29 0.27 11.61
N LYS A 212 5.62 -0.36 12.74
CA LYS A 212 6.72 -1.33 12.86
C LYS A 212 6.24 -2.64 13.45
N PHE A 213 6.95 -3.73 13.15
CA PHE A 213 6.67 -5.04 13.75
C PHE A 213 7.00 -5.04 15.23
N ARG A 214 6.08 -5.58 16.03
CA ARG A 214 6.30 -5.84 17.44
C ARG A 214 7.37 -6.91 17.59
N TRP A 215 8.35 -6.66 18.45
CA TRP A 215 9.40 -7.60 18.81
C TRP A 215 8.85 -8.76 19.64
N PRO A 216 9.06 -10.02 19.21
CA PRO A 216 8.75 -11.18 20.04
C PRO A 216 9.77 -11.28 21.18
N ILE A 217 9.28 -11.48 22.40
CA ILE A 217 10.07 -11.66 23.62
C ILE A 217 9.67 -12.97 24.29
N PHE A 218 10.62 -13.59 24.99
CA PHE A 218 10.36 -14.76 25.81
C PHE A 218 10.17 -14.34 27.27
N LYS A 219 8.96 -14.52 27.79
CA LYS A 219 8.59 -14.11 29.15
C LYS A 219 7.67 -15.15 29.77
N ASN A 220 7.97 -15.54 31.02
CA ASN A 220 7.17 -16.52 31.77
C ASN A 220 6.97 -17.86 31.03
N GLY A 221 8.04 -18.35 30.39
CA GLY A 221 8.04 -19.65 29.70
C GLY A 221 7.30 -19.67 28.36
N LYS A 222 6.85 -18.52 27.84
CA LYS A 222 6.17 -18.41 26.54
C LYS A 222 6.71 -17.25 25.72
N TRP A 223 6.59 -17.37 24.40
CA TRP A 223 6.81 -16.27 23.49
C TRP A 223 5.55 -15.40 23.40
N GLU A 224 5.73 -14.10 23.50
CA GLU A 224 4.69 -13.09 23.31
C GLU A 224 5.29 -11.83 22.67
N TYR A 225 4.46 -10.91 22.22
CA TYR A 225 4.96 -9.62 21.73
C TYR A 225 5.21 -8.65 22.86
N LEU A 226 6.31 -7.90 22.77
CA LEU A 226 6.53 -6.72 23.61
C LEU A 226 5.32 -5.75 23.46
N PRO A 227 4.80 -5.16 24.55
CA PRO A 227 3.68 -4.23 24.49
C PRO A 227 3.97 -3.01 23.61
N PRO A 228 3.00 -2.50 22.82
CA PRO A 228 3.21 -1.38 21.88
C PRO A 228 3.94 -0.17 22.48
N LYS A 229 3.53 0.27 23.68
CA LYS A 229 4.10 1.45 24.36
C LYS A 229 5.53 1.29 24.84
N GLU A 230 6.04 0.06 24.90
CA GLU A 230 7.42 -0.24 25.30
C GLU A 230 8.36 -0.29 24.08
N HIS A 231 7.82 -0.23 22.85
CA HIS A 231 8.63 -0.20 21.65
C HIS A 231 9.27 1.18 21.42
N PRO A 232 10.48 1.22 20.81
CA PRO A 232 11.05 2.48 20.35
C PRO A 232 10.14 3.13 19.32
N PHE A 233 10.12 4.47 19.31
CA PHE A 233 9.36 5.28 18.37
C PHE A 233 7.84 5.13 18.43
N PHE A 234 7.26 4.42 19.39
CA PHE A 234 5.81 4.31 19.52
C PHE A 234 5.16 5.70 19.55
N SER A 235 4.20 5.94 18.66
CA SER A 235 3.42 7.18 18.62
C SER A 235 2.12 6.98 17.85
N GLU A 236 1.06 7.60 18.34
CA GLU A 236 -0.25 7.64 17.69
C GLU A 236 -0.47 8.96 16.92
N GLU A 237 0.58 9.76 16.70
CA GLU A 237 0.44 11.11 16.13
C GLU A 237 -0.23 11.12 14.76
N GLN A 238 0.05 10.12 13.91
CA GLN A 238 -0.49 10.02 12.54
C GLN A 238 -2.03 9.91 12.48
N TYR A 239 -2.66 9.57 13.60
CA TYR A 239 -4.12 9.46 13.71
C TYR A 239 -4.81 10.76 14.10
N ARG A 240 -4.06 11.70 14.68
CA ARG A 240 -4.61 12.96 15.20
C ARG A 240 -4.99 13.88 14.04
N SER A 241 -6.08 14.63 14.21
CA SER A 241 -6.56 15.54 13.16
C SER A 241 -5.54 16.63 12.81
N ASN A 242 -4.79 17.10 13.80
CA ASN A 242 -3.76 18.13 13.62
C ASN A 242 -2.49 17.62 12.94
N PHE A 243 -2.35 16.32 12.68
CA PHE A 243 -1.15 15.79 11.98
C PHE A 243 -1.08 16.28 10.54
N TYR A 244 -2.22 16.34 9.86
CA TYR A 244 -2.35 16.72 8.45
C TYR A 244 -3.05 18.07 8.26
N GLU A 245 -3.33 18.80 9.35
CA GLU A 245 -3.87 20.15 9.28
C GLU A 245 -2.83 21.10 8.64
N GLY A 246 -3.26 21.84 7.62
CA GLY A 246 -2.38 22.74 6.86
C GLY A 246 -1.57 22.07 5.74
N TYR A 247 -1.68 20.76 5.55
CA TYR A 247 -1.05 20.02 4.45
C TYR A 247 -2.05 19.66 3.35
N VAL A 248 -1.53 19.25 2.19
CA VAL A 248 -2.35 18.80 1.04
C VAL A 248 -3.20 17.60 1.42
N ASP A 249 -2.57 16.60 2.03
CA ASP A 249 -3.16 15.36 2.49
C ASP A 249 -2.21 14.68 3.50
N TYR A 250 -2.55 13.46 3.89
CA TYR A 250 -1.70 12.66 4.78
C TYR A 250 -0.32 12.42 4.17
N THR A 251 -0.22 12.17 2.86
CA THR A 251 1.04 11.93 2.17
C THR A 251 1.96 13.15 2.22
N ASP A 252 1.44 14.35 1.98
CA ASP A 252 2.24 15.58 2.08
C ASP A 252 2.67 15.88 3.53
N ALA A 253 1.81 15.61 4.52
CA ALA A 253 2.17 15.72 5.93
C ALA A 253 3.33 14.78 6.30
N VAL A 254 3.29 13.52 5.83
CA VAL A 254 4.42 12.58 6.00
C VAL A 254 5.67 13.13 5.31
N ALA A 255 5.56 13.58 4.05
CA ALA A 255 6.68 14.13 3.31
C ALA A 255 7.38 15.25 4.08
N LYS A 256 6.61 16.21 4.60
CA LYS A 256 7.14 17.37 5.33
C LYS A 256 7.73 17.05 6.69
N ARG A 257 7.32 15.95 7.32
CA ARG A 257 7.96 15.45 8.55
C ARG A 257 9.29 14.76 8.29
N ILE A 258 9.39 14.00 7.20
CA ILE A 258 10.62 13.29 6.83
C ILE A 258 11.65 14.24 6.20
N ASP A 259 11.19 15.15 5.34
CA ASP A 259 12.02 16.15 4.67
C ASP A 259 11.34 17.52 4.71
N PRO A 260 11.69 18.37 5.71
CA PRO A 260 11.12 19.71 5.85
C PRO A 260 11.68 20.71 4.84
N SER A 261 12.62 20.31 3.98
CA SER A 261 13.30 21.21 3.05
C SER A 261 12.30 21.94 2.13
N PRO A 262 12.49 23.25 1.92
CA PRO A 262 11.63 24.04 1.04
C PRO A 262 12.04 23.82 -0.43
N TYR A 263 11.33 22.94 -1.13
CA TYR A 263 11.46 22.77 -2.58
C TYR A 263 10.54 23.72 -3.35
N ASP A 264 10.95 24.13 -4.55
CA ASP A 264 10.12 24.93 -5.45
C ASP A 264 8.85 24.15 -5.84
N PRO A 265 7.64 24.67 -5.57
CA PRO A 265 6.40 24.03 -5.98
C PRO A 265 6.31 23.74 -7.48
N ASN A 266 6.93 24.56 -8.34
CA ASN A 266 6.95 24.31 -9.79
C ASN A 266 7.79 23.07 -10.11
N GLU A 267 8.96 22.90 -9.50
CA GLU A 267 9.78 21.70 -9.68
C GLU A 267 9.06 20.43 -9.20
N LYS A 268 8.37 20.51 -8.06
CA LYS A 268 7.57 19.38 -7.56
C LYS A 268 6.40 19.06 -8.49
N LEU A 269 5.74 20.08 -9.06
CA LEU A 269 4.69 19.90 -10.08
C LEU A 269 5.25 19.21 -11.34
N GLU A 270 6.41 19.64 -11.84
CA GLU A 270 7.09 19.02 -12.99
C GLU A 270 7.29 17.52 -12.76
N LYS A 271 7.86 17.16 -11.60
CA LYS A 271 8.10 15.77 -11.23
C LYS A 271 6.79 14.99 -11.09
N LEU A 272 5.77 15.55 -10.46
CA LEU A 272 4.48 14.90 -10.27
C LEU A 272 3.77 14.59 -11.61
N ILE A 273 3.72 15.57 -12.52
CA ILE A 273 3.18 15.36 -13.88
C ILE A 273 4.00 14.30 -14.61
N SER A 274 5.33 14.33 -14.51
CA SER A 274 6.20 13.33 -15.13
C SER A 274 5.95 11.91 -14.60
N ALA A 275 5.86 11.72 -13.29
CA ALA A 275 5.59 10.41 -12.69
C ALA A 275 4.22 9.84 -13.10
N ILE A 276 3.17 10.68 -13.08
CA ILE A 276 1.84 10.28 -13.54
C ILE A 276 1.89 9.91 -15.03
N SER A 277 2.63 10.67 -15.84
CA SER A 277 2.78 10.41 -17.27
C SER A 277 3.47 9.07 -17.53
N ASN A 278 4.54 8.75 -16.81
CA ASN A 278 5.22 7.46 -16.90
C ASN A 278 4.25 6.30 -16.54
N TYR A 279 3.48 6.46 -15.47
CA TYR A 279 2.50 5.46 -15.06
C TYR A 279 1.38 5.25 -16.10
N LEU A 280 0.92 6.34 -16.72
CA LEU A 280 -0.03 6.27 -17.85
C LEU A 280 0.61 5.61 -19.07
N GLN A 281 1.88 5.88 -19.39
CA GLN A 281 2.57 5.22 -20.50
C GLN A 281 2.69 3.70 -20.28
N GLU A 282 3.05 3.26 -19.06
CA GLU A 282 3.12 1.84 -18.71
C GLU A 282 1.77 1.13 -18.83
N ARG A 283 0.67 1.87 -18.66
CA ARG A 283 -0.70 1.35 -18.81
C ARG A 283 -1.07 1.06 -20.27
N ILE A 284 -0.49 1.77 -21.25
CA ILE A 284 -0.80 1.61 -22.69
C ILE A 284 -0.68 0.16 -23.18
N PRO A 285 0.48 -0.52 -23.07
CA PRO A 285 0.61 -1.89 -23.57
C PRO A 285 -0.34 -2.87 -22.88
N ILE A 286 -0.63 -2.68 -21.58
CA ILE A 286 -1.57 -3.52 -20.82
C ILE A 286 -2.99 -3.37 -21.35
N VAL A 287 -3.41 -2.14 -21.63
CA VAL A 287 -4.75 -1.86 -22.17
C VAL A 287 -4.89 -2.44 -23.58
N LEU A 288 -3.90 -2.21 -24.43
CA LEU A 288 -3.90 -2.68 -25.82
C LEU A 288 -3.89 -4.21 -25.91
N GLU A 289 -2.98 -4.87 -25.20
CA GLU A 289 -2.91 -6.33 -25.19
C GLU A 289 -4.16 -6.93 -24.54
N GLY A 290 -4.62 -6.37 -23.42
CA GLY A 290 -5.84 -6.80 -22.75
C GLY A 290 -7.06 -6.77 -23.67
N TYR A 291 -7.27 -5.65 -24.34
CA TYR A 291 -8.36 -5.52 -25.32
C TYR A 291 -8.23 -6.55 -26.43
N GLN A 292 -7.03 -6.74 -27.00
CA GLN A 292 -6.82 -7.72 -28.06
C GLN A 292 -7.07 -9.17 -27.61
N ARG A 293 -6.65 -9.53 -26.39
CA ARG A 293 -6.78 -10.90 -25.84
C ARG A 293 -8.19 -11.22 -25.38
N CYS A 294 -8.90 -10.24 -24.85
CA CYS A 294 -10.27 -10.38 -24.35
C CYS A 294 -11.33 -10.07 -25.41
N ARG A 295 -10.98 -9.47 -26.54
CA ARG A 295 -11.92 -9.28 -27.64
C ARG A 295 -12.34 -10.63 -28.23
N GLY A 296 -13.63 -10.96 -28.11
CA GLY A 296 -14.20 -12.21 -28.62
C GLY A 296 -13.96 -13.43 -27.72
N ARG A 297 -13.32 -13.26 -26.56
CA ARG A 297 -13.20 -14.27 -25.50
C ARG A 297 -13.74 -13.68 -24.22
N LYS A 298 -14.56 -14.43 -23.48
CA LYS A 298 -14.97 -13.97 -22.15
C LYS A 298 -13.73 -13.95 -21.24
N CYS A 299 -13.45 -12.81 -20.64
CA CYS A 299 -12.48 -12.58 -19.59
C CYS A 299 -13.23 -12.30 -18.29
N PRO A 300 -13.91 -13.29 -17.69
CA PRO A 300 -14.58 -13.09 -16.43
C PRO A 300 -13.59 -12.74 -15.33
N GLU A 301 -14.06 -11.99 -14.34
CA GLU A 301 -13.31 -11.67 -13.12
C GLU A 301 -12.71 -12.95 -12.49
N GLY A 302 -11.45 -12.86 -12.04
CA GLY A 302 -10.70 -14.00 -11.51
C GLY A 302 -10.04 -14.92 -12.56
N SER A 303 -10.36 -14.78 -13.86
CA SER A 303 -9.66 -15.54 -14.91
C SER A 303 -8.21 -15.08 -15.09
N ASP A 304 -7.35 -15.95 -15.62
CA ASP A 304 -5.93 -15.58 -15.85
C ASP A 304 -5.76 -14.32 -16.71
N LEU A 305 -6.59 -14.15 -17.74
CA LEU A 305 -6.59 -12.97 -18.59
C LEU A 305 -7.07 -11.72 -17.83
N TRP A 306 -8.12 -11.85 -17.00
CA TRP A 306 -8.58 -10.77 -16.15
C TRP A 306 -7.50 -10.31 -15.17
N GLU A 307 -6.93 -11.25 -14.42
CA GLU A 307 -5.88 -10.98 -13.42
C GLU A 307 -4.62 -10.35 -14.03
N THR A 308 -4.40 -10.56 -15.33
CA THR A 308 -3.24 -10.01 -16.05
C THR A 308 -3.54 -8.63 -16.64
N TYR A 309 -4.72 -8.43 -17.23
CA TYR A 309 -5.02 -7.27 -18.08
C TYR A 309 -6.08 -6.30 -17.56
N SER A 310 -6.81 -6.67 -16.49
CA SER A 310 -7.62 -5.71 -15.76
C SER A 310 -6.71 -4.67 -15.09
N THR A 311 -7.22 -3.46 -14.91
CA THR A 311 -6.44 -2.34 -14.35
C THR A 311 -6.99 -1.74 -13.04
N PRO A 312 -7.81 -2.41 -12.20
CA PRO A 312 -8.42 -1.75 -11.04
C PRO A 312 -7.37 -1.19 -10.06
N GLY A 313 -6.32 -1.94 -9.73
CA GLY A 313 -5.26 -1.46 -8.85
C GLY A 313 -4.40 -0.34 -9.45
N ARG A 314 -4.21 -0.33 -10.78
CA ARG A 314 -3.48 0.74 -11.49
C ARG A 314 -4.31 2.00 -11.57
N ASP A 315 -5.57 1.85 -11.94
CA ASP A 315 -6.52 2.95 -12.09
C ASP A 315 -6.78 3.58 -10.71
N GLY A 316 -6.86 2.78 -9.64
CA GLY A 316 -6.89 3.26 -8.26
C GLY A 316 -5.68 4.11 -7.88
N PHE A 317 -4.46 3.69 -8.26
CA PHE A 317 -3.25 4.48 -8.00
C PHE A 317 -3.20 5.77 -8.84
N ILE A 318 -3.65 5.72 -10.10
CA ILE A 318 -3.82 6.92 -10.95
C ILE A 318 -4.78 7.90 -10.29
N ILE A 319 -5.90 7.41 -9.74
CA ILE A 319 -6.87 8.24 -9.03
C ILE A 319 -6.21 8.96 -7.86
N LEU A 320 -5.48 8.23 -7.00
CA LEU A 320 -4.78 8.85 -5.87
C LEU A 320 -3.76 9.90 -6.33
N MET A 321 -2.99 9.65 -7.39
CA MET A 321 -2.01 10.62 -7.88
C MET A 321 -2.67 11.86 -8.50
N MET A 322 -3.79 11.68 -9.22
CA MET A 322 -4.55 12.79 -9.82
C MET A 322 -5.25 13.64 -8.75
N ASP A 323 -5.80 13.02 -7.71
CA ASP A 323 -6.35 13.71 -6.54
C ASP A 323 -5.26 14.53 -5.84
N HIS A 324 -4.09 13.94 -5.60
CA HIS A 324 -2.94 14.63 -5.01
C HIS A 324 -2.50 15.81 -5.88
N LEU A 325 -2.38 15.62 -7.20
CA LEU A 325 -2.05 16.68 -8.15
C LEU A 325 -3.07 17.83 -8.13
N HIS A 326 -4.37 17.51 -8.11
CA HIS A 326 -5.42 18.51 -8.04
C HIS A 326 -5.33 19.36 -6.76
N GLN A 327 -5.14 18.71 -5.61
CA GLN A 327 -4.98 19.43 -4.35
C GLN A 327 -3.68 20.23 -4.29
N PHE A 328 -2.58 19.68 -4.83
CA PHE A 328 -1.29 20.35 -4.89
C PHE A 328 -1.34 21.65 -5.70
N ILE A 329 -1.97 21.64 -6.88
CA ILE A 329 -2.17 22.83 -7.73
C ILE A 329 -2.95 23.89 -6.96
N ARG A 330 -4.07 23.50 -6.35
CA ARG A 330 -4.97 24.40 -5.62
C ARG A 330 -4.29 25.07 -4.43
N LEU A 331 -3.55 24.32 -3.62
CA LEU A 331 -2.95 24.83 -2.38
C LEU A 331 -1.71 25.71 -2.61
N ASN A 332 -1.00 25.50 -3.72
CA ASN A 332 0.17 26.29 -4.07
C ASN A 332 -0.16 27.49 -4.98
N ASN A 333 -1.45 27.75 -5.27
CA ASN A 333 -1.93 28.83 -6.14
C ASN A 333 -1.17 28.90 -7.47
N LEU A 334 -0.93 27.74 -8.09
CA LEU A 334 -0.21 27.66 -9.35
C LEU A 334 -1.11 28.11 -10.51
N ASP A 335 -0.51 28.66 -11.56
CA ASP A 335 -1.21 29.15 -12.76
C ASP A 335 -1.91 27.99 -13.50
N GLU A 336 -3.23 27.91 -13.35
CA GLU A 336 -4.04 26.83 -13.91
C GLU A 336 -4.01 26.79 -15.45
N GLU A 337 -3.94 27.94 -16.13
CA GLU A 337 -3.89 27.97 -17.60
C GLU A 337 -2.53 27.48 -18.09
N LYS A 338 -1.43 27.93 -17.47
CA LYS A 338 -0.09 27.42 -17.80
C LYS A 338 0.03 25.91 -17.56
N ILE A 339 -0.57 25.41 -16.49
CA ILE A 339 -0.61 23.97 -16.18
C ILE A 339 -1.42 23.21 -17.22
N LYS A 340 -2.59 23.74 -17.59
CA LYS A 340 -3.46 23.16 -18.61
C LYS A 340 -2.73 23.08 -19.95
N ASP A 341 -2.13 24.17 -20.42
CA ASP A 341 -1.35 24.19 -21.68
C ASP A 341 -0.27 23.12 -21.68
N LYS A 342 0.45 23.00 -20.56
CA LYS A 342 1.45 21.96 -20.38
C LYS A 342 0.86 20.57 -20.45
N MET A 343 -0.25 20.29 -19.75
CA MET A 343 -0.94 19.00 -19.79
C MET A 343 -1.53 18.68 -21.18
N GLU A 344 -1.94 19.69 -21.95
CA GLU A 344 -2.41 19.52 -23.33
C GLU A 344 -1.27 19.13 -24.29
N SER A 345 -0.05 19.58 -24.01
CA SER A 345 1.15 19.23 -24.80
C SER A 345 1.62 17.78 -24.62
N ILE A 346 1.22 17.11 -23.54
CA ILE A 346 1.62 15.73 -23.25
C ILE A 346 0.60 14.77 -23.88
N LEU A 347 1.06 13.97 -24.85
CA LEU A 347 0.22 13.07 -25.64
C LEU A 347 0.48 11.60 -25.32
N PHE A 348 -0.59 10.82 -25.18
CA PHE A 348 -0.55 9.37 -24.98
C PHE A 348 -1.14 8.64 -26.21
N PRO A 349 -0.34 7.87 -26.97
CA PRO A 349 -0.83 7.10 -28.12
C PRO A 349 -1.57 5.84 -27.65
N ILE A 350 -2.87 5.98 -27.38
CA ILE A 350 -3.69 4.89 -26.82
C ILE A 350 -4.08 3.83 -27.86
N SER A 351 -3.87 4.09 -29.15
CA SER A 351 -3.95 3.12 -30.25
C SER A 351 -3.25 3.68 -31.50
N LYS A 352 -3.16 2.88 -32.59
CA LYS A 352 -2.46 3.26 -33.84
C LYS A 352 -2.86 4.66 -34.38
N ASN A 353 -4.12 5.06 -34.22
CA ASN A 353 -4.65 6.30 -34.78
C ASN A 353 -5.36 7.17 -33.73
N LYS A 354 -5.12 6.95 -32.43
CA LYS A 354 -5.77 7.73 -31.37
C LYS A 354 -4.79 8.14 -30.31
N THR A 355 -4.87 9.41 -29.94
CA THR A 355 -4.11 10.02 -28.85
C THR A 355 -5.07 10.67 -27.87
N VAL A 356 -4.69 10.69 -26.59
CA VAL A 356 -5.34 11.52 -25.57
C VAL A 356 -4.29 12.41 -24.92
N THR A 357 -4.67 13.60 -24.49
CA THR A 357 -3.78 14.50 -23.77
C THR A 357 -3.75 14.13 -22.28
N PHE A 358 -2.71 14.55 -21.55
CA PHE A 358 -2.72 14.46 -20.09
C PHE A 358 -3.91 15.22 -19.52
N TYR A 359 -4.21 16.41 -20.05
CA TYR A 359 -5.33 17.22 -19.56
C TYR A 359 -6.67 16.49 -19.69
N HIS A 360 -6.90 15.79 -20.80
CA HIS A 360 -8.08 14.94 -20.95
C HIS A 360 -8.18 13.89 -19.84
N LEU A 361 -7.07 13.21 -19.52
CA LEU A 361 -7.03 12.20 -18.47
C LEU A 361 -7.20 12.83 -17.08
N TYR A 362 -6.57 13.97 -16.83
CA TYR A 362 -6.75 14.75 -15.60
C TYR A 362 -8.20 15.17 -15.35
N LYS A 363 -8.99 15.42 -16.41
CA LYS A 363 -10.43 15.73 -16.27
C LYS A 363 -11.32 14.49 -16.16
N ASN A 364 -10.83 13.30 -16.51
CA ASN A 364 -11.64 12.08 -16.68
C ASN A 364 -11.08 10.85 -15.95
N TYR A 365 -10.12 11.00 -15.05
CA TYR A 365 -9.43 9.89 -14.38
C TYR A 365 -10.36 8.98 -13.54
N LEU A 366 -11.46 9.53 -13.01
CA LEU A 366 -12.50 8.75 -12.32
C LEU A 366 -13.35 7.88 -13.27
N TRP A 367 -13.22 8.09 -14.59
CA TRP A 367 -14.00 7.45 -15.64
C TRP A 367 -13.13 6.56 -16.53
N LEU A 368 -11.97 6.11 -16.04
CA LEU A 368 -11.17 5.08 -16.70
C LEU A 368 -11.79 3.71 -16.41
N SER A 369 -12.19 2.98 -17.45
CA SER A 369 -12.63 1.60 -17.24
C SER A 369 -11.46 0.65 -16.94
N PRO A 370 -11.54 -0.14 -15.84
CA PRO A 370 -10.55 -1.16 -15.53
C PRO A 370 -10.78 -2.48 -16.29
N HIS A 371 -11.93 -2.65 -16.93
CA HIS A 371 -12.39 -3.92 -17.50
C HIS A 371 -11.68 -4.20 -18.84
N PRO A 372 -11.01 -5.35 -19.01
CA PRO A 372 -10.21 -5.62 -20.22
C PRO A 372 -11.03 -5.84 -21.49
N GLU A 373 -12.31 -6.21 -21.37
CA GLU A 373 -13.22 -6.31 -22.52
C GLU A 373 -13.76 -4.96 -23.00
N ASP A 374 -13.67 -3.91 -22.18
CA ASP A 374 -14.18 -2.60 -22.57
C ASP A 374 -13.35 -2.00 -23.69
N SER A 375 -14.01 -1.21 -24.54
CA SER A 375 -13.36 -0.50 -25.64
C SER A 375 -12.15 0.30 -25.14
N ILE A 376 -11.11 0.43 -25.97
CA ILE A 376 -9.92 1.23 -25.66
C ILE A 376 -10.35 2.64 -25.22
N GLU A 377 -11.33 3.22 -25.90
CA GLU A 377 -11.88 4.55 -25.60
C GLU A 377 -12.44 4.62 -24.17
N ALA A 378 -13.23 3.64 -23.74
CA ALA A 378 -13.75 3.59 -22.37
C ALA A 378 -12.65 3.41 -21.33
N ARG A 379 -11.64 2.59 -21.65
CA ARG A 379 -10.49 2.40 -20.76
C ARG A 379 -9.62 3.66 -20.63
N TRP A 380 -9.78 4.65 -21.51
CA TRP A 380 -9.07 5.93 -21.50
C TRP A 380 -9.96 7.15 -21.25
N GLY A 381 -11.18 6.95 -20.71
CA GLY A 381 -12.07 8.05 -20.31
C GLY A 381 -12.81 8.76 -21.44
N LEU A 382 -12.63 8.32 -22.70
CA LEU A 382 -13.30 8.89 -23.88
C LEU A 382 -14.79 8.50 -23.98
N LYS A 383 -15.26 7.57 -23.14
CA LYS A 383 -16.65 7.09 -23.08
C LYS A 383 -17.35 7.47 -21.78
N LYS A 384 -16.94 8.59 -21.17
CA LYS A 384 -17.47 9.07 -19.89
C LYS A 384 -19.00 9.12 -19.87
N CYS A 385 -19.62 9.70 -20.89
CA CYS A 385 -21.09 9.79 -20.95
C CYS A 385 -21.74 8.41 -21.01
N GLU A 386 -21.28 7.50 -21.87
CA GLU A 386 -21.83 6.14 -21.92
C GLU A 386 -21.68 5.41 -20.58
N MET A 387 -20.54 5.59 -19.90
CA MET A 387 -20.29 5.01 -18.58
C MET A 387 -21.23 5.60 -17.51
N ILE A 388 -21.42 6.92 -17.46
CA ILE A 388 -22.37 7.57 -16.56
C ILE A 388 -23.79 7.04 -16.82
N LEU A 389 -24.21 6.94 -18.10
CA LEU A 389 -25.53 6.42 -18.45
C LEU A 389 -25.72 4.98 -17.97
N GLN A 390 -24.71 4.13 -18.18
CA GLN A 390 -24.73 2.74 -17.74
C GLN A 390 -24.84 2.64 -16.22
N GLN A 391 -24.06 3.45 -15.48
CA GLN A 391 -24.15 3.50 -14.01
C GLN A 391 -25.53 3.99 -13.56
N ILE A 392 -26.09 5.05 -14.16
CA ILE A 392 -27.46 5.51 -13.89
C ILE A 392 -28.48 4.39 -14.07
N GLN A 393 -28.39 3.63 -15.17
CA GLN A 393 -29.28 2.51 -15.45
C GLN A 393 -29.12 1.38 -14.42
N ASN A 394 -27.89 1.05 -14.05
CA ASN A 394 -27.60 0.03 -13.05
C ASN A 394 -28.11 0.44 -11.67
N THR A 395 -27.87 1.68 -11.23
CA THR A 395 -28.40 2.21 -9.96
C THR A 395 -29.92 2.17 -9.94
N LYS A 396 -30.60 2.52 -11.04
CA LYS A 396 -32.07 2.37 -11.14
C LYS A 396 -32.52 0.92 -11.00
N LYS A 397 -31.83 -0.03 -11.65
CA LYS A 397 -32.12 -1.47 -11.50
C LYS A 397 -31.92 -1.93 -10.05
N SER A 398 -30.85 -1.47 -9.38
CA SER A 398 -30.58 -1.75 -7.97
C SER A 398 -31.69 -1.23 -7.06
N ILE A 399 -32.18 0.00 -7.27
CA ILE A 399 -33.33 0.54 -6.54
C ILE A 399 -34.56 -0.35 -6.71
N THR A 400 -34.91 -0.71 -7.95
CA THR A 400 -36.04 -1.61 -8.23
C THR A 400 -35.87 -2.98 -7.57
N PHE A 401 -34.66 -3.53 -7.58
CA PHE A 401 -34.34 -4.79 -6.92
C PHE A 401 -34.51 -4.70 -5.40
N ILE A 402 -33.99 -3.64 -4.77
CA ILE A 402 -34.11 -3.40 -3.33
C ILE A 402 -35.59 -3.32 -2.93
N GLU A 403 -36.36 -2.54 -3.67
CA GLU A 403 -37.81 -2.39 -3.47
C GLU A 403 -38.54 -3.74 -3.59
N LYS A 404 -38.29 -4.49 -4.66
CA LYS A 404 -38.96 -5.77 -4.88
C LYS A 404 -38.60 -6.82 -3.83
N THR A 405 -37.34 -6.87 -3.42
CA THR A 405 -36.80 -7.96 -2.59
C THR A 405 -36.98 -7.71 -1.09
N TYR A 406 -36.73 -6.48 -0.63
CA TYR A 406 -36.63 -6.18 0.80
C TYR A 406 -37.83 -5.42 1.36
N ARG A 407 -38.60 -4.68 0.55
CA ARG A 407 -39.71 -3.84 1.04
C ARG A 407 -40.70 -4.56 1.95
N LYS A 408 -41.01 -5.84 1.66
CA LYS A 408 -41.94 -6.65 2.47
C LYS A 408 -41.28 -7.34 3.66
N ARG A 409 -40.01 -7.74 3.53
CA ARG A 409 -39.29 -8.55 4.53
C ARG A 409 -38.61 -7.68 5.58
N ASP A 410 -38.01 -6.58 5.15
CA ASP A 410 -37.33 -5.59 5.99
C ASP A 410 -37.49 -4.19 5.38
N PRO A 411 -38.60 -3.49 5.70
CA PRO A 411 -38.86 -2.15 5.20
C PRO A 411 -37.77 -1.14 5.58
N LYS A 412 -37.18 -1.25 6.77
CA LYS A 412 -36.17 -0.32 7.28
C LYS A 412 -34.89 -0.43 6.47
N TYR A 413 -34.43 -1.66 6.21
CA TYR A 413 -33.27 -1.90 5.35
C TYR A 413 -33.53 -1.45 3.92
N ALA A 414 -34.74 -1.70 3.38
CA ALA A 414 -35.12 -1.25 2.05
C ALA A 414 -35.05 0.29 1.93
N ASP A 415 -35.60 1.02 2.89
CA ASP A 415 -35.55 2.50 2.91
C ASP A 415 -34.14 3.06 3.10
N PHE A 416 -33.33 2.43 3.95
CA PHE A 416 -31.92 2.79 4.08
C PHE A 416 -31.16 2.60 2.77
N SER A 417 -31.23 1.40 2.19
CA SER A 417 -30.50 1.04 0.97
C SER A 417 -30.97 1.85 -0.24
N ARG A 418 -32.27 2.11 -0.35
CA ARG A 418 -32.82 2.96 -1.41
C ARG A 418 -32.28 4.38 -1.33
N ARG A 419 -32.28 5.00 -0.15
CA ARG A 419 -31.74 6.35 0.04
C ARG A 419 -30.26 6.46 -0.39
N GLN A 420 -29.46 5.44 -0.09
CA GLN A 420 -28.06 5.38 -0.55
C GLN A 420 -27.97 5.34 -2.08
N GLN A 421 -28.79 4.52 -2.75
CA GLN A 421 -28.82 4.45 -4.20
C GLN A 421 -29.41 5.71 -4.88
N GLU A 422 -30.40 6.35 -4.26
CA GLU A 422 -30.96 7.62 -4.73
C GLU A 422 -29.92 8.74 -4.69
N GLU A 423 -29.10 8.79 -3.65
CA GLU A 423 -27.97 9.73 -3.53
C GLU A 423 -26.90 9.48 -4.61
N ILE A 424 -26.55 8.22 -4.87
CA ILE A 424 -25.66 7.86 -5.99
C ILE A 424 -26.27 8.32 -7.32
N LEU A 425 -27.56 8.06 -7.54
CA LEU A 425 -28.26 8.46 -8.76
C LEU A 425 -28.29 9.99 -8.94
N ARG A 426 -28.44 10.75 -7.85
CA ARG A 426 -28.37 12.22 -7.87
C ARG A 426 -27.00 12.69 -8.35
N ARG A 427 -25.92 12.20 -7.74
CA ARG A 427 -24.53 12.55 -8.11
C ARG A 427 -24.22 12.21 -9.57
N LEU A 428 -24.68 11.05 -10.04
CA LEU A 428 -24.48 10.65 -11.43
C LEU A 428 -25.21 11.55 -12.43
N LYS A 429 -26.39 12.07 -12.07
CA LYS A 429 -27.11 13.04 -12.90
C LYS A 429 -26.40 14.40 -12.92
N GLU A 430 -25.91 14.86 -11.78
CA GLU A 430 -25.11 16.08 -11.71
C GLU A 430 -23.85 15.96 -12.58
N GLU A 431 -23.16 14.83 -12.50
CA GLU A 431 -22.00 14.58 -13.35
C GLU A 431 -22.36 14.48 -14.84
N TRP A 432 -23.51 13.87 -15.18
CA TRP A 432 -24.04 13.84 -16.54
C TRP A 432 -24.24 15.25 -17.10
N ASP A 433 -24.84 16.14 -16.30
CA ASP A 433 -25.12 17.52 -16.68
C ASP A 433 -23.80 18.34 -16.76
N ASN A 434 -22.90 18.19 -15.79
CA ASN A 434 -21.58 18.84 -15.77
C ASN A 434 -20.70 18.44 -16.95
N ALA A 435 -20.75 17.16 -17.34
CA ALA A 435 -20.04 16.64 -18.50
C ALA A 435 -20.70 17.02 -19.84
N GLN A 436 -21.82 17.76 -19.80
CA GLN A 436 -22.61 18.17 -20.97
C GLN A 436 -22.99 16.99 -21.87
N CYS A 437 -23.29 15.84 -21.27
CA CYS A 437 -23.65 14.64 -21.99
C CYS A 437 -24.97 14.86 -22.75
N LYS A 438 -24.86 15.10 -24.06
CA LYS A 438 -26.04 15.25 -24.92
C LYS A 438 -26.78 13.90 -24.99
N LYS A 439 -28.11 13.94 -24.87
CA LYS A 439 -28.93 12.84 -25.37
C LYS A 439 -28.82 12.85 -26.89
N GLU A 440 -27.81 12.18 -27.44
CA GLU A 440 -27.90 11.80 -28.85
C GLU A 440 -29.23 11.04 -28.99
N LYS A 441 -30.12 11.58 -29.84
CA LYS A 441 -31.31 10.85 -30.24
C LYS A 441 -30.78 9.59 -30.91
N VAL A 442 -30.81 8.48 -30.17
CA VAL A 442 -30.55 7.16 -30.73
C VAL A 442 -31.63 6.96 -31.79
N TYR A 443 -31.29 7.27 -33.03
CA TYR A 443 -32.08 6.88 -34.18
C TYR A 443 -32.07 5.36 -34.16
N LYS A 444 -33.18 4.78 -33.71
CA LYS A 444 -33.45 3.35 -33.92
C LYS A 444 -33.52 3.15 -35.43
N ASN A 445 -32.47 2.56 -36.01
CA ASN A 445 -32.59 1.88 -37.29
C ASN A 445 -33.17 0.49 -37.06
#